data_AF-A0A965YBF6-F1
#
_entry.id   AF-A0A965YBF6-F1
#
_cell.length_a   1.000
_cell.length_b   1.000
_cell.length_c   1.000
_cell.angle_alpha   90.00
_cell.angle_beta   90.00
_cell.angle_gamma   90.00
#
_symmetry.space_group_name_H-M   'P 1'
#
loop_
_entity.id
_entity.type
_entity.pdbx_description
1 polymer ?
#
loop_
_entity_poly.entity_id
_entity_poly.type
_entity_poly.pdbx_seq_one_letter_code
_entity_poly.pdbx_strand_id
1 'polypeptide(L)'
;ASDYRYINDPDVPPVIIDEDWISSLKNEIPEILPHKRFMNYIESGIKEASATYILDNEILADFLDDCLEKIDSDTLKNEFLNWFDRDLIGLINKEKEFILKIDPKSFVKLVKLVFDGKITKIIGREILFELWNSDKNIDEILKEKDTNTSIDIDSIVKSVLDNNREQIEEYKNGKESLFNMFIGLCMKETKGAIEPSIIVKKIKELIINY
;
A
#
# COMPACT_ATOMS: atom_id res chain seq x y z
N ALA A 1 14.15 22.31 -50.24
CA ALA A 1 15.05 21.43 -49.46
C ALA A 1 16.48 21.72 -49.90
N SER A 2 17.43 21.83 -48.96
CA SER A 2 18.84 22.11 -49.27
C SER A 2 19.57 20.81 -49.65
N ASP A 3 20.46 20.88 -50.64
CA ASP A 3 21.25 19.74 -51.10
C ASP A 3 22.50 19.56 -50.21
N TYR A 4 22.42 18.60 -49.30
CA TYR A 4 23.49 18.28 -48.34
C TYR A 4 24.61 17.42 -48.92
N ARG A 5 24.53 17.00 -50.20
CA ARG A 5 25.59 16.24 -50.91
C ARG A 5 26.19 15.10 -50.07
N TYR A 6 25.34 14.23 -49.54
CA TYR A 6 25.77 13.06 -48.78
C TYR A 6 26.72 12.18 -49.61
N ILE A 7 27.88 11.83 -49.04
CA ILE A 7 28.83 10.85 -49.56
C ILE A 7 29.15 9.84 -48.45
N ASN A 8 29.60 8.65 -48.82
CA ASN A 8 30.12 7.69 -47.83
C ASN A 8 31.44 8.23 -47.29
N ASP A 9 31.61 8.14 -45.97
CA ASP A 9 32.85 8.51 -45.31
C ASP A 9 33.95 7.49 -45.69
N PRO A 10 34.99 7.88 -46.45
CA PRO A 10 36.03 6.97 -46.89
C PRO A 10 36.97 6.55 -45.74
N ASP A 11 36.99 7.30 -44.64
CA ASP A 11 37.85 7.03 -43.49
C ASP A 11 37.20 6.02 -42.52
N VAL A 12 35.89 5.78 -42.66
CA VAL A 12 35.13 4.84 -41.82
C VAL A 12 34.80 3.57 -42.60
N PRO A 13 35.40 2.42 -42.26
CA PRO A 13 35.04 1.16 -42.89
C PRO A 13 33.57 0.80 -42.56
N PRO A 14 32.88 0.07 -43.46
CA PRO A 14 31.50 -0.33 -43.22
C PRO A 14 31.41 -1.25 -41.99
N VAL A 15 30.46 -0.95 -41.10
CA VAL A 15 30.15 -1.79 -39.96
C VAL A 15 29.33 -2.99 -40.45
N ILE A 16 29.89 -4.20 -40.31
CA ILE A 16 29.20 -5.44 -40.62
C ILE A 16 28.58 -5.96 -39.32
N ILE A 17 27.26 -6.11 -39.31
CA ILE A 17 26.51 -6.65 -38.18
C ILE A 17 26.21 -8.12 -38.50
N ASP A 18 26.89 -9.05 -37.81
CA ASP A 18 26.67 -10.48 -37.97
C ASP A 18 25.54 -11.02 -37.07
N GLU A 19 25.07 -12.23 -37.36
CA GLU A 19 23.97 -12.87 -36.63
C GLU A 19 24.31 -13.19 -35.18
N ASP A 20 25.58 -13.46 -34.88
CA ASP A 20 26.05 -13.76 -33.52
C ASP A 20 25.97 -12.50 -32.65
N TRP A 21 26.40 -11.35 -33.19
CA TRP A 21 26.29 -10.05 -32.52
C TRP A 21 24.83 -9.63 -32.34
N ILE A 22 23.97 -9.86 -33.34
CA ILE A 22 22.51 -9.62 -33.18
C ILE A 22 21.95 -10.49 -32.05
N SER A 23 22.37 -11.75 -31.98
CA SER A 23 21.88 -12.70 -30.98
C SER A 23 22.36 -12.35 -29.58
N SER A 24 23.61 -11.89 -29.43
CA SER A 24 24.13 -11.41 -28.14
C SER A 24 23.35 -10.18 -27.67
N LEU A 25 23.12 -9.20 -28.55
CA LEU A 25 22.34 -8.00 -28.23
C LEU A 25 20.89 -8.33 -27.86
N LYS A 26 20.27 -9.30 -28.52
CA LYS A 26 18.91 -9.75 -28.16
C LYS A 26 18.83 -10.34 -26.75
N ASN A 27 19.89 -11.02 -26.29
CA ASN A 27 19.95 -11.58 -24.95
C ASN A 27 20.20 -10.52 -23.86
N GLU A 28 20.69 -9.34 -24.24
CA GLU A 28 20.85 -8.19 -23.33
C GLU A 28 19.56 -7.38 -23.16
N ILE A 29 18.58 -7.56 -24.06
CA ILE A 29 17.28 -6.89 -23.95
C ILE A 29 16.51 -7.51 -22.78
N PRO A 30 16.01 -6.70 -21.82
CA PRO A 30 15.20 -7.21 -20.72
C PRO A 30 13.99 -8.01 -21.20
N GLU A 31 13.65 -9.08 -20.47
CA GLU A 31 12.57 -10.01 -20.82
C GLU A 31 11.20 -9.30 -20.98
N ILE A 32 11.01 -8.19 -20.28
CA ILE A 32 9.79 -7.38 -20.33
C ILE A 32 10.14 -5.98 -20.83
N LEU A 33 9.69 -5.67 -22.04
CA LEU A 33 9.76 -4.32 -22.60
C LEU A 33 8.84 -3.36 -21.83
N PRO A 34 9.20 -2.06 -21.69
CA PRO A 34 8.39 -1.08 -20.96
C PRO A 34 6.92 -1.03 -21.39
N HIS A 35 6.65 -1.11 -22.70
CA HIS A 35 5.28 -1.15 -23.22
C HIS A 35 4.50 -2.38 -22.76
N LYS A 36 5.14 -3.56 -22.72
CA LYS A 36 4.50 -4.79 -22.25
C LYS A 36 4.23 -4.70 -20.75
N ARG A 37 5.18 -4.16 -19.99
CA ARG A 37 5.06 -3.87 -18.56
C ARG A 37 3.87 -2.94 -18.28
N PHE A 38 3.76 -1.85 -19.05
CA PHE A 38 2.62 -0.93 -19.00
C PHE A 38 1.29 -1.63 -19.20
N MET A 39 1.15 -2.40 -20.29
CA MET A 39 -0.08 -3.13 -20.58
C MET A 39 -0.46 -4.08 -19.45
N ASN A 40 0.51 -4.83 -18.91
CA ASN A 40 0.30 -5.71 -17.77
C ASN A 40 -0.21 -4.95 -16.53
N TYR A 41 0.30 -3.75 -16.28
CA TYR A 41 -0.15 -2.89 -15.17
C TYR A 41 -1.59 -2.41 -15.35
N ILE A 42 -1.94 -1.95 -16.55
CA ILE A 42 -3.30 -1.54 -16.90
C ILE A 42 -4.27 -2.70 -16.77
N GLU A 43 -3.93 -3.87 -17.32
CA GLU A 43 -4.73 -5.10 -17.21
C GLU A 43 -4.89 -5.58 -15.76
N SER A 44 -3.89 -5.29 -14.92
CA SER A 44 -3.94 -5.57 -13.49
C SER A 44 -4.81 -4.59 -12.70
N GLY A 45 -5.30 -3.51 -13.31
CA GLY A 45 -6.17 -2.52 -12.68
C GLY A 45 -5.44 -1.26 -12.16
N ILE A 46 -4.16 -1.09 -12.47
CA ILE A 46 -3.44 0.16 -12.18
C ILE A 46 -3.91 1.23 -13.16
N LYS A 47 -4.11 2.46 -12.67
CA LYS A 47 -4.49 3.61 -13.51
C LYS A 47 -3.34 4.01 -14.42
N GLU A 48 -3.68 4.50 -15.61
CA GLU A 48 -2.71 4.97 -16.61
C GLU A 48 -1.65 5.92 -16.05
N ALA A 49 -2.08 6.96 -15.32
CA ALA A 49 -1.15 7.92 -14.72
C ALA A 49 -0.18 7.27 -13.72
N SER A 50 -0.66 6.33 -12.90
CA SER A 50 0.18 5.61 -11.94
C SER A 50 1.12 4.64 -12.65
N ALA A 51 0.64 3.93 -13.68
CA ALA A 51 1.47 3.02 -14.47
C ALA A 51 2.63 3.76 -15.17
N THR A 52 2.36 4.94 -15.74
CA THR A 52 3.42 5.80 -16.31
C THR A 52 4.43 6.22 -15.26
N TYR A 53 3.96 6.72 -14.10
CA TYR A 53 4.85 7.11 -13.00
C TYR A 53 5.73 5.96 -12.51
N ILE A 54 5.18 4.75 -12.40
CA ILE A 54 5.92 3.55 -12.00
C ILE A 54 6.99 3.22 -13.04
N LEU A 55 6.66 3.26 -14.34
CA LEU A 55 7.62 2.93 -15.40
C LEU A 55 8.72 3.96 -15.61
N ASP A 56 8.47 5.22 -15.28
CA ASP A 56 9.50 6.26 -15.27
C ASP A 56 10.57 6.00 -14.18
N ASN A 57 10.32 5.06 -13.26
CA ASN A 57 11.24 4.64 -12.22
C ASN A 57 11.46 3.12 -12.24
N GLU A 58 12.57 2.69 -12.84
CA GLU A 58 12.95 1.27 -12.98
C GLU A 58 12.91 0.51 -11.64
N ILE A 59 13.38 1.12 -10.55
CA ILE A 59 13.42 0.49 -9.23
C ILE A 59 12.00 0.22 -8.70
N LEU A 60 11.05 1.16 -8.92
CA LEU A 60 9.65 0.97 -8.53
C LEU A 60 8.95 -0.09 -9.37
N ALA A 61 9.24 -0.11 -10.67
CA ALA A 61 8.68 -1.09 -11.57
C ALA A 61 9.17 -2.52 -11.23
N ASP A 62 10.47 -2.68 -10.96
CA ASP A 62 11.06 -3.95 -10.52
C ASP A 62 10.47 -4.41 -9.19
N PHE A 63 10.34 -3.48 -8.24
CA PHE A 63 9.73 -3.77 -6.95
C PHE A 63 8.26 -4.20 -7.08
N LEU A 64 7.49 -3.57 -7.97
CA LEU A 64 6.11 -3.95 -8.22
C LEU A 64 6.01 -5.35 -8.82
N ASP A 65 6.83 -5.65 -9.84
CA ASP A 65 6.84 -6.96 -10.49
C ASP A 65 7.20 -8.05 -9.48
N ASP A 66 8.25 -7.81 -8.68
CA ASP A 66 8.64 -8.69 -7.57
C ASP A 66 7.49 -8.94 -6.60
N CYS A 67 6.70 -7.92 -6.27
CA CYS A 67 5.55 -8.08 -5.39
C CYS A 67 4.44 -8.90 -6.06
N LEU A 68 4.13 -8.63 -7.33
CA LEU A 68 3.07 -9.30 -8.07
C LEU A 68 3.35 -10.79 -8.25
N GLU A 69 4.61 -11.20 -8.44
CA GLU A 69 5.00 -12.62 -8.48
C GLU A 69 4.71 -13.38 -7.18
N LYS A 70 4.63 -12.67 -6.05
CA LYS A 70 4.44 -13.25 -4.72
C LYS A 70 2.97 -13.30 -4.30
N ILE A 71 2.05 -12.80 -5.14
CA ILE A 71 0.61 -12.75 -4.88
C ILE A 71 -0.08 -13.87 -5.66
N ASP A 72 -0.79 -14.73 -4.93
CA ASP A 72 -1.42 -15.95 -5.43
C ASP A 72 -2.93 -15.81 -5.71
N SER A 73 -3.52 -14.63 -5.47
CA SER A 73 -4.96 -14.40 -5.53
C SER A 73 -5.31 -13.06 -6.17
N ASP A 74 -6.26 -13.06 -7.11
CA ASP A 74 -6.74 -11.84 -7.79
C ASP A 74 -7.40 -10.84 -6.82
N THR A 75 -8.06 -11.33 -5.77
CA THR A 75 -8.68 -10.44 -4.77
C THR A 75 -7.63 -9.76 -3.91
N LEU A 76 -6.60 -10.50 -3.48
CA LEU A 76 -5.45 -9.94 -2.79
C LEU A 76 -4.67 -8.97 -3.68
N LYS A 77 -4.51 -9.29 -4.97
CA LYS A 77 -3.85 -8.44 -5.98
C LYS A 77 -4.53 -7.08 -6.08
N ASN A 78 -5.85 -7.03 -6.13
CA ASN A 78 -6.58 -5.76 -6.18
C ASN A 78 -6.39 -4.90 -4.92
N GLU A 79 -6.44 -5.49 -3.73
CA GLU A 79 -6.16 -4.76 -2.48
C GLU A 79 -4.70 -4.29 -2.44
N PHE A 80 -3.77 -5.15 -2.85
CA PHE A 80 -2.35 -4.83 -2.97
C PHE A 80 -2.07 -3.64 -3.88
N LEU A 81 -2.65 -3.61 -5.07
CA LEU A 81 -2.46 -2.51 -6.01
C LEU A 81 -3.01 -1.20 -5.47
N ASN A 82 -4.11 -1.23 -4.72
CA ASN A 82 -4.63 -0.04 -4.03
C ASN A 82 -3.67 0.46 -2.94
N TRP A 83 -3.08 -0.44 -2.14
CA TRP A 83 -2.07 -0.10 -1.14
C TRP A 83 -0.78 0.42 -1.76
N PHE A 84 -0.35 -0.18 -2.86
CA PHE A 84 0.81 0.26 -3.62
C PHE A 84 0.62 1.69 -4.13
N ASP A 85 -0.49 1.95 -4.82
CA ASP A 85 -0.78 3.25 -5.44
C ASP A 85 -1.05 4.36 -4.43
N ARG A 86 -1.82 4.07 -3.36
CA ARG A 86 -2.24 5.12 -2.41
C ARG A 86 -1.31 5.29 -1.24
N ASP A 87 -0.87 4.19 -0.64
CA ASP A 87 -0.16 4.22 0.63
C ASP A 87 1.37 4.23 0.40
N LEU A 88 1.90 3.36 -0.47
CA LEU A 88 3.34 3.32 -0.75
C LEU A 88 3.82 4.47 -1.64
N ILE A 89 3.22 4.68 -2.82
CA ILE A 89 3.56 5.83 -3.69
C ILE A 89 3.26 7.15 -2.95
N GLY A 90 2.18 7.20 -2.18
CA GLY A 90 1.87 8.35 -1.32
C GLY A 90 2.97 8.65 -0.31
N LEU A 91 3.55 7.62 0.33
CA LEU A 91 4.65 7.74 1.26
C LEU A 91 5.95 8.19 0.58
N ILE A 92 6.31 7.60 -0.55
CA ILE A 92 7.46 7.97 -1.39
C ILE A 92 7.42 9.47 -1.73
N ASN A 93 6.27 9.93 -2.24
CA ASN A 93 6.08 11.33 -2.61
C ASN A 93 6.14 12.28 -1.41
N LYS A 94 5.68 11.83 -0.23
CA LYS A 94 5.71 12.63 1.00
C LYS A 94 7.12 12.78 1.56
N GLU A 95 7.88 11.69 1.62
CA GLU A 95 9.25 11.67 2.14
C GLU A 95 10.26 12.24 1.12
N LYS A 96 9.87 12.38 -0.15
CA LYS A 96 10.71 12.84 -1.27
C LYS A 96 11.96 11.97 -1.46
N GLU A 97 11.89 10.73 -1.02
CA GLU A 97 12.94 9.73 -1.17
C GLU A 97 12.51 8.73 -2.23
N PHE A 98 13.28 8.61 -3.30
CA PHE A 98 13.04 7.64 -4.37
C PHE A 98 13.66 6.26 -4.08
N ILE A 99 14.25 6.09 -2.89
CA ILE A 99 14.88 4.84 -2.47
C ILE A 99 13.83 4.02 -1.73
N LEU A 100 13.48 2.86 -2.29
CA LEU A 100 12.65 1.88 -1.61
C LEU A 100 13.43 1.29 -0.43
N LYS A 101 12.98 1.60 0.79
CA LYS A 101 13.53 1.07 2.04
C LYS A 101 12.84 -0.21 2.53
N ILE A 102 11.82 -0.66 1.80
CA ILE A 102 10.99 -1.82 2.16
C ILE A 102 11.24 -2.91 1.13
N ASP A 103 11.36 -4.17 1.56
CA ASP A 103 11.48 -5.30 0.66
C ASP A 103 10.10 -5.80 0.16
N PRO A 104 10.04 -6.41 -1.05
CA PRO A 104 8.78 -6.88 -1.63
C PRO A 104 8.03 -7.88 -0.74
N LYS A 105 8.74 -8.77 -0.02
CA LYS A 105 8.09 -9.80 0.81
C LYS A 105 7.41 -9.17 2.01
N SER A 106 8.04 -8.20 2.67
CA SER A 106 7.45 -7.48 3.80
C SER A 106 6.20 -6.70 3.37
N PHE A 107 6.25 -6.01 2.22
CA PHE A 107 5.09 -5.25 1.75
C PHE A 107 3.91 -6.13 1.35
N VAL A 108 4.14 -7.23 0.61
CA VAL A 108 3.09 -8.21 0.28
C VAL A 108 2.49 -8.82 1.56
N LYS A 109 3.32 -9.17 2.54
CA LYS A 109 2.88 -9.73 3.82
C LYS A 109 2.04 -8.73 4.61
N LEU A 110 2.42 -7.45 4.65
CA LEU A 110 1.64 -6.39 5.28
C LEU A 110 0.22 -6.33 4.70
N VAL A 111 0.12 -6.23 3.38
CA VAL A 111 -1.19 -6.12 2.74
C VAL A 111 -2.02 -7.39 2.95
N LYS A 112 -1.39 -8.57 2.93
CA LYS A 112 -2.07 -9.83 3.23
C LYS A 112 -2.65 -9.86 4.65
N LEU A 113 -1.94 -9.33 5.64
CA LEU A 113 -2.44 -9.25 7.02
C LEU A 113 -3.65 -8.31 7.15
N VAL A 114 -3.63 -7.19 6.43
CA VAL A 114 -4.77 -6.27 6.35
C VAL A 114 -5.95 -6.94 5.65
N PHE A 115 -5.69 -7.60 4.51
CA PHE A 115 -6.70 -8.29 3.72
C PHE A 115 -7.37 -9.43 4.49
N ASP A 116 -6.59 -10.21 5.25
CA ASP A 116 -7.07 -11.29 6.12
C ASP A 116 -7.83 -10.77 7.37
N GLY A 117 -7.87 -9.44 7.60
CA GLY A 117 -8.48 -8.83 8.78
C GLY A 117 -7.73 -9.08 10.08
N LYS A 118 -6.47 -9.57 10.00
CA LYS A 118 -5.61 -9.80 11.18
C LYS A 118 -5.15 -8.49 11.80
N ILE A 119 -5.03 -7.44 10.98
CA ILE A 119 -4.77 -6.07 11.42
C ILE A 119 -5.71 -5.12 10.68
N THR A 120 -6.04 -3.99 11.30
CA THR A 120 -6.84 -2.95 10.65
C THR A 120 -5.99 -2.16 9.65
N LYS A 121 -6.66 -1.45 8.73
CA LYS A 121 -5.98 -0.54 7.78
C LYS A 121 -5.16 0.55 8.49
N ILE A 122 -5.59 0.98 9.68
CA ILE A 122 -4.88 2.00 10.47
C ILE A 122 -3.56 1.43 10.96
N ILE A 123 -3.59 0.27 11.62
CA ILE A 123 -2.37 -0.42 12.07
C ILE A 123 -1.47 -0.73 10.88
N GLY A 124 -2.04 -1.18 9.74
CA GLY A 124 -1.27 -1.47 8.54
C GLY A 124 -0.48 -0.27 8.03
N ARG A 125 -1.07 0.94 8.03
CA ARG A 125 -0.37 2.17 7.63
C ARG A 125 0.72 2.58 8.61
N GLU A 126 0.49 2.37 9.90
CA GLU A 126 1.53 2.63 10.89
C GLU A 126 2.71 1.65 10.74
N ILE A 127 2.43 0.37 10.48
CA ILE A 127 3.48 -0.63 10.20
C ILE A 127 4.21 -0.28 8.90
N LEU A 128 3.50 0.17 7.86
CA LEU A 128 4.13 0.64 6.62
C LEU A 128 5.12 1.79 6.88
N PHE A 129 4.71 2.76 7.70
CA PHE A 129 5.56 3.87 8.08
C PHE A 129 6.77 3.43 8.90
N GLU A 130 6.60 2.44 9.79
CA GLU A 130 7.70 1.89 10.58
C GLU A 130 8.68 1.08 9.72
N LEU A 131 8.18 0.28 8.77
CA LEU A 131 9.00 -0.41 7.76
C LEU A 131 9.80 0.56 6.91
N TRP A 132 9.25 1.74 6.61
CA TRP A 132 9.96 2.78 5.84
C TRP A 132 11.10 3.44 6.62
N ASN A 133 10.92 3.60 7.93
CA ASN A 133 11.83 4.38 8.78
C ASN A 133 12.79 3.53 9.63
N SER A 134 12.71 2.20 9.53
CA SER A 134 13.55 1.29 10.30
C SER A 134 14.11 0.16 9.43
N ASP A 135 15.21 -0.44 9.88
CA ASP A 135 15.79 -1.62 9.24
C ASP A 135 15.14 -2.93 9.73
N LYS A 136 14.02 -2.84 10.44
CA LYS A 136 13.32 -4.00 11.00
C LYS A 136 12.53 -4.71 9.93
N ASN A 137 12.44 -6.03 10.05
CA ASN A 137 11.51 -6.79 9.24
C ASN A 137 10.08 -6.69 9.81
N ILE A 138 9.09 -7.02 8.99
CA ILE A 138 7.69 -6.98 9.40
C ILE A 138 7.38 -7.90 10.60
N ASP A 139 8.07 -9.03 10.74
CA ASP A 139 7.87 -9.95 11.87
C ASP A 139 8.32 -9.37 13.21
N GLU A 140 9.39 -8.58 13.21
CA GLU A 140 9.87 -7.84 14.38
C GLU A 140 8.87 -6.76 14.78
N ILE A 141 8.42 -5.95 13.81
CA ILE A 141 7.44 -4.89 14.07
C ILE A 141 6.13 -5.47 14.61
N LEU A 142 5.64 -6.59 14.05
CA LEU A 142 4.42 -7.24 14.52
C LEU A 142 4.54 -7.78 15.95
N LYS A 143 5.73 -8.30 16.33
CA LYS A 143 5.98 -8.75 17.71
C LYS A 143 5.97 -7.60 18.71
N GLU A 144 6.52 -6.45 18.33
CA GLU A 144 6.57 -5.26 19.19
C GLU A 144 5.20 -4.57 19.33
N LYS A 145 4.36 -4.63 18.30
CA LYS A 145 3.03 -3.99 18.30
C LYS A 145 1.94 -4.74 19.08
N ASP A 146 2.29 -5.83 19.77
CA ASP A 146 1.39 -6.59 20.64
C ASP A 146 0.00 -6.86 20.00
N THR A 147 0.01 -7.31 18.74
CA THR A 147 -1.21 -7.60 17.96
C THR A 147 -2.03 -8.77 18.52
N ASN A 148 -1.57 -9.40 19.60
CA ASN A 148 -2.23 -10.52 20.29
C ASN A 148 -3.03 -10.10 21.53
N THR A 149 -3.10 -8.80 21.84
CA THR A 149 -3.98 -8.35 22.92
C THR A 149 -5.42 -8.63 22.50
N SER A 150 -6.09 -9.59 23.15
CA SER A 150 -7.53 -9.74 23.04
C SER A 150 -8.16 -8.47 23.63
N ILE A 151 -8.42 -7.49 22.77
CA ILE A 151 -9.00 -6.22 23.19
C ILE A 151 -10.45 -6.49 23.56
N ASP A 152 -10.76 -6.38 24.84
CA ASP A 152 -12.12 -6.45 25.35
C ASP A 152 -12.87 -5.15 24.99
N ILE A 153 -13.46 -5.16 23.79
CA ILE A 153 -14.24 -4.04 23.28
C ILE A 153 -15.41 -3.68 24.17
N ASP A 154 -16.05 -4.66 24.82
CA ASP A 154 -17.23 -4.42 25.64
C ASP A 154 -16.83 -3.62 26.89
N SER A 155 -15.68 -3.93 27.49
CA SER A 155 -15.11 -3.17 28.60
C SER A 155 -14.74 -1.73 28.19
N ILE A 156 -14.09 -1.56 27.04
CA ILE A 156 -13.70 -0.24 26.52
C ILE A 156 -14.94 0.62 26.25
N VAL A 157 -15.93 0.08 25.54
CA VAL A 157 -17.16 0.82 25.22
C VAL A 157 -17.91 1.20 26.50
N LYS A 158 -18.03 0.30 27.47
CA LYS A 158 -18.63 0.63 28.78
C LYS A 158 -17.88 1.75 29.48
N SER A 159 -16.55 1.68 29.55
CA SER A 159 -15.73 2.73 30.15
C SER A 159 -15.93 4.09 29.46
N VAL A 160 -15.97 4.11 28.12
CA VAL A 160 -16.23 5.34 27.36
C VAL A 160 -17.62 5.89 27.67
N LEU A 161 -18.65 5.05 27.72
CA LEU A 161 -20.02 5.48 28.04
C LEU A 161 -20.14 5.97 29.49
N ASP A 162 -19.58 5.25 30.46
CA ASP A 162 -19.59 5.62 31.88
C ASP A 162 -18.89 6.94 32.16
N ASN A 163 -17.78 7.23 31.45
CA ASN A 163 -17.05 8.48 31.60
C ASN A 163 -17.71 9.68 30.90
N ASN A 164 -18.75 9.46 30.08
CA ASN A 164 -19.38 10.50 29.25
C ASN A 164 -20.92 10.50 29.38
N ARG A 165 -21.45 10.30 30.60
CA ARG A 165 -22.91 10.20 30.84
C ARG A 165 -23.69 11.44 30.44
N GLU A 166 -23.14 12.63 30.63
CA GLU A 166 -23.80 13.89 30.25
C GLU A 166 -24.01 13.95 28.72
N GLN A 167 -23.01 13.53 27.96
CA GLN A 167 -23.06 13.48 26.50
C GLN A 167 -24.00 12.38 25.99
N ILE A 168 -24.22 11.29 26.76
CA ILE A 168 -25.24 10.29 26.43
C ILE A 168 -26.64 10.89 26.54
N GLU A 169 -26.92 11.66 27.59
CA GLU A 169 -28.21 12.35 27.74
C GLU A 169 -28.42 13.40 26.63
N GLU A 170 -27.39 14.15 26.26
CA GLU A 170 -27.46 15.06 25.11
C GLU A 170 -27.71 14.33 23.78
N TYR A 171 -27.09 13.16 23.59
CA TYR A 171 -27.32 12.31 22.43
C TYR A 171 -28.77 11.82 22.36
N LYS A 172 -29.32 11.34 23.48
CA LYS A 172 -30.75 10.94 23.59
C LYS A 172 -31.70 12.11 23.34
N ASN A 173 -31.29 13.34 23.66
CA ASN A 173 -32.03 14.57 23.38
C ASN A 173 -31.90 15.06 21.92
N GLY A 174 -31.29 14.27 21.03
CA GLY A 174 -31.27 14.53 19.59
C GLY A 174 -29.98 15.11 19.03
N LYS A 175 -28.91 15.26 19.84
CA LYS A 175 -27.57 15.64 19.33
C LYS A 175 -26.84 14.43 18.75
N GLU A 176 -27.27 13.94 17.59
CA GLU A 176 -26.71 12.74 16.94
C GLU A 176 -25.20 12.82 16.64
N SER A 177 -24.63 14.03 16.52
CA SER A 177 -23.20 14.25 16.29
C SER A 177 -22.31 13.69 17.40
N LEU A 178 -22.82 13.55 18.62
CA LEU A 178 -22.10 12.96 19.76
C LEU A 178 -21.82 11.47 19.57
N PHE A 179 -22.58 10.78 18.71
CA PHE A 179 -22.30 9.39 18.38
C PHE A 179 -20.90 9.22 17.76
N ASN A 180 -20.51 10.15 16.87
CA ASN A 180 -19.17 10.14 16.25
C ASN A 180 -18.06 10.42 17.27
N MET A 181 -18.36 11.19 18.32
CA MET A 181 -17.42 11.42 19.42
C MET A 181 -17.13 10.10 20.17
N PHE A 182 -18.16 9.31 20.50
CA PHE A 182 -17.98 8.01 21.17
C PHE A 182 -17.17 7.02 20.33
N ILE A 183 -17.42 6.98 19.02
CA ILE A 183 -16.60 6.19 18.09
C ILE A 183 -15.14 6.64 18.18
N GLY A 184 -14.87 7.96 18.11
CA GLY A 184 -13.52 8.50 18.20
C GLY A 184 -12.81 8.16 19.51
N LEU A 185 -13.52 8.21 20.64
CA LEU A 185 -12.99 7.82 21.95
C LEU A 185 -12.65 6.33 22.00
N CYS A 186 -13.54 5.45 21.54
CA CYS A 186 -13.27 4.01 21.48
C CYS A 186 -12.10 3.70 20.52
N MET A 187 -12.03 4.37 19.38
CA MET A 187 -10.90 4.23 18.43
C MET A 187 -9.57 4.63 19.06
N LYS A 188 -9.56 5.66 19.91
CA LYS A 188 -8.38 6.11 20.65
C LYS A 188 -7.93 5.07 21.69
N GLU A 189 -8.86 4.55 22.49
CA GLU A 189 -8.58 3.52 23.51
C GLU A 189 -8.10 2.21 22.90
N THR A 190 -8.72 1.80 21.78
CA THR A 190 -8.31 0.60 21.03
C THR A 190 -7.07 0.82 20.16
N LYS A 191 -6.53 2.06 20.10
CA LYS A 191 -5.44 2.47 19.20
C LYS A 191 -5.69 2.05 17.73
N GLY A 192 -6.95 2.11 17.30
CA GLY A 192 -7.36 1.71 15.95
C GLY A 192 -7.25 0.21 15.66
N ALA A 193 -7.04 -0.64 16.66
CA ALA A 193 -6.95 -2.09 16.49
C ALA A 193 -8.29 -2.78 16.23
N ILE A 194 -9.41 -2.09 16.47
CA ILE A 194 -10.74 -2.60 16.16
C ILE A 194 -11.33 -1.80 15.00
N GLU A 195 -11.96 -2.50 14.06
CA GLU A 195 -12.67 -1.85 12.97
C GLU A 195 -13.80 -0.93 13.47
N PRO A 196 -13.96 0.27 12.87
CA PRO A 196 -15.03 1.19 13.24
C PRO A 196 -16.44 0.58 13.18
N SER A 197 -16.67 -0.35 12.25
CA SER A 197 -17.93 -1.08 12.08
C SER A 197 -18.33 -1.86 13.33
N ILE A 198 -17.36 -2.52 13.98
CA ILE A 198 -17.55 -3.32 15.20
C ILE A 198 -17.81 -2.38 16.38
N ILE A 199 -17.04 -1.28 16.50
CA ILE A 199 -17.25 -0.26 17.53
C ILE A 199 -18.65 0.35 17.44
N VAL A 200 -19.08 0.74 16.23
CA VAL A 200 -20.42 1.29 15.99
C VAL A 200 -21.50 0.31 16.45
N LYS A 201 -21.35 -0.98 16.11
CA LYS A 201 -22.30 -2.02 16.53
C LYS A 201 -22.34 -2.15 18.05
N LYS A 202 -21.17 -2.18 18.72
CA LYS A 202 -21.09 -2.32 20.17
C LYS A 202 -21.58 -1.11 20.95
N ILE A 203 -21.32 0.10 20.48
CA ILE A 203 -21.90 1.31 21.08
C ILE A 203 -23.43 1.25 21.00
N LYS A 204 -24.00 0.91 19.84
CA LYS A 204 -25.47 0.80 19.68
C LYS A 204 -26.08 -0.26 20.59
N GLU A 205 -25.41 -1.39 20.80
CA GLU A 205 -25.88 -2.45 21.70
C GLU A 205 -25.85 -2.01 23.18
N LEU A 206 -24.77 -1.34 23.61
CA LEU A 206 -24.56 -1.02 25.02
C LEU A 206 -25.25 0.26 25.46
N ILE A 207 -25.37 1.26 24.59
CA ILE A 207 -25.95 2.57 24.92
C ILE A 207 -27.44 2.48 25.28
N ILE A 208 -28.14 1.42 24.87
CA ILE A 208 -29.55 1.16 25.24
C ILE A 208 -29.71 0.95 26.75
N ASN A 209 -28.66 0.48 27.43
CA ASN A 209 -28.67 0.20 28.86
C ASN A 209 -28.23 1.39 29.72
N TYR A 210 -27.98 2.54 29.10
CA TYR A 210 -27.67 3.82 29.75
C TYR A 210 -28.84 4.76 29.59
#